data_AF-A0A496LUI9-F1
#
_entry.id   AF-A0A496LUI9-F1
#
_cell.length_a   1.000
_cell.length_b   1.000
_cell.length_c   1.000
_cell.angle_alpha   90.00
_cell.angle_beta   90.00
_cell.angle_gamma   90.00
#
_symmetry.space_group_name_H-M   'P 1'
#
loop_
_entity.id
_entity.type
_entity.pdbx_description
1 polymer ?
#
loop_
_entity_poly.entity_id
_entity_poly.type
_entity_poly.pdbx_seq_one_letter_code
_entity_poly.pdbx_strand_id
1 'polypeptide(L)'
;MNSDLMIFAIFGLILTILFVLVFVKDLEVSRKFSRYEKAIEGLIQELHAVKKQVANLDRSEPAEFDVVQLESSLEQRLNEKINQKITPIINTLQSIESSIDSFQSQQQDRLFTLEERTKSISKITAPNGEDDEKRIVQMYSEGKSVESIAKELCVGVGKVELTLKLRELI
;
A
#
# COMPACT_ATOMS: atom_id res chain seq x y z
N MET A 1 39.57 -34.03 -101.73
CA MET A 1 38.97 -35.12 -100.93
C MET A 1 39.44 -35.13 -99.47
N ASN A 2 40.71 -34.82 -99.13
CA ASN A 2 41.11 -34.77 -97.71
C ASN A 2 40.60 -33.52 -96.95
N SER A 3 40.50 -32.36 -97.61
CA SER A 3 40.05 -31.12 -96.97
C SER A 3 38.56 -31.13 -96.60
N ASP A 4 37.71 -31.67 -97.49
CA ASP A 4 36.27 -31.79 -97.24
C ASP A 4 35.99 -32.77 -96.10
N LEU A 5 36.71 -33.89 -96.05
CA LEU A 5 36.64 -34.87 -94.96
C LEU A 5 37.05 -34.25 -93.60
N MET A 6 38.07 -33.38 -93.58
CA MET A 6 38.46 -32.65 -92.38
C MET A 6 37.38 -31.69 -91.90
N ILE A 7 36.71 -30.97 -92.81
CA ILE A 7 35.62 -30.04 -92.48
C ILE A 7 34.43 -30.80 -91.88
N PHE A 8 34.04 -31.94 -92.46
CA PHE A 8 32.99 -32.81 -91.91
C PHE A 8 33.38 -33.38 -90.54
N ALA A 9 34.64 -33.74 -90.33
CA ALA A 9 35.13 -34.24 -89.04
C ALA A 9 35.07 -33.16 -87.94
N ILE A 10 35.48 -31.93 -88.24
CA ILE A 10 35.42 -30.81 -87.29
C ILE A 10 33.96 -30.45 -86.97
N PHE A 11 33.09 -30.43 -87.99
CA PHE A 11 31.67 -30.16 -87.78
C PHE A 11 31.00 -31.25 -86.93
N GLY A 12 31.34 -32.52 -87.16
CA GLY A 12 30.88 -33.64 -86.33
C GLY A 12 31.37 -33.55 -84.88
N LEU A 13 32.62 -33.13 -84.67
CA LEU A 13 33.17 -32.90 -83.33
C LEU A 13 32.40 -31.78 -82.60
N ILE A 14 32.16 -30.65 -83.27
CA ILE A 14 31.42 -29.52 -82.70
C ILE A 14 29.98 -29.93 -82.34
N LEU A 15 29.29 -30.66 -83.22
CA LEU A 15 27.96 -31.18 -82.94
C LEU A 15 27.94 -32.14 -81.74
N THR A 16 28.95 -33.00 -81.63
CA THR A 16 29.08 -33.92 -80.50
C THR A 16 29.26 -33.16 -79.18
N ILE A 17 30.12 -32.14 -79.16
CA ILE A 17 30.34 -31.30 -77.98
C ILE A 17 29.06 -30.55 -77.60
N LEU A 18 28.32 -30.03 -78.58
CA LEU A 18 27.05 -29.34 -78.34
C LEU A 18 26.01 -30.30 -77.74
N PHE A 19 25.92 -31.53 -78.26
CA PHE A 19 25.03 -32.55 -77.73
C PHE A 19 25.37 -32.91 -76.27
N VAL A 20 26.66 -33.09 -75.96
CA VAL A 20 27.13 -33.36 -74.60
C VAL A 20 26.79 -32.19 -73.65
N LEU A 21 27.00 -30.94 -74.08
CA LEU A 21 26.68 -29.77 -73.25
C LEU A 21 25.18 -29.68 -72.95
N VAL A 22 24.32 -29.94 -73.93
CA VAL A 22 22.86 -29.97 -73.72
C VAL A 22 22.49 -31.07 -72.72
N PHE A 23 23.06 -32.27 -72.86
CA PHE A 23 22.77 -33.38 -71.97
C PHE A 23 23.21 -33.12 -70.53
N VAL A 24 24.41 -32.53 -70.34
CA VAL A 24 24.90 -32.15 -69.01
C VAL A 24 24.04 -31.05 -68.39
N LYS A 25 23.66 -30.03 -69.16
CA LYS A 25 22.76 -28.97 -68.66
C LYS A 25 21.40 -29.52 -68.26
N ASP A 26 20.84 -30.44 -69.05
CA ASP A 26 19.54 -31.04 -68.75
C ASP A 26 19.61 -31.89 -67.46
N LEU A 27 20.71 -32.64 -67.28
CA LEU A 27 20.97 -33.39 -66.04
C LEU A 27 21.09 -32.47 -64.81
N GLU A 28 21.77 -31.34 -64.95
CA GLU A 28 21.89 -30.35 -63.86
C GLU A 28 20.55 -29.70 -63.53
N VAL A 29 19.75 -29.34 -64.53
CA VAL A 29 18.42 -28.75 -64.36
C VAL A 29 17.49 -29.75 -63.68
N SER A 30 17.48 -31.00 -64.13
CA SER A 30 16.70 -32.08 -63.52
C SER A 30 17.10 -32.31 -62.05
N ARG A 31 18.41 -32.30 -61.75
CA ARG A 31 18.91 -32.45 -60.37
C ARG A 31 18.51 -31.29 -59.47
N LYS A 32 18.47 -30.06 -59.99
CA LYS A 32 17.96 -28.88 -59.26
C LYS A 32 16.47 -29.00 -59.01
N PHE A 33 15.69 -29.41 -60.01
CA PHE A 33 14.26 -29.66 -59.87
C PHE A 33 13.94 -30.68 -58.78
N SER A 34 14.66 -31.79 -58.71
CA SER A 34 14.49 -32.80 -57.66
C SER A 34 14.77 -32.26 -56.24
N ARG A 35 15.68 -31.29 -56.10
CA ARG A 35 15.91 -30.62 -54.81
C ARG A 35 14.77 -29.67 -54.44
N TYR A 36 14.24 -28.95 -55.41
CA TYR A 36 13.07 -28.09 -55.20
C TYR A 36 11.83 -28.90 -54.86
N GLU A 37 11.62 -30.03 -55.52
CA GLU A 37 10.53 -30.98 -55.23
C GLU A 37 10.59 -31.45 -53.78
N LYS A 38 11.76 -31.90 -53.31
CA LYS A 38 11.96 -32.28 -51.90
C LYS A 38 11.73 -31.14 -50.92
N ALA A 39 12.15 -29.92 -51.26
CA ALA A 39 11.93 -28.75 -50.41
C ALA A 39 10.44 -28.39 -50.34
N ILE A 40 9.73 -28.46 -51.46
CA ILE A 40 8.29 -28.22 -51.56
C ILE A 40 7.52 -29.29 -50.78
N GLU A 41 7.89 -30.56 -50.90
CA GLU A 41 7.24 -31.65 -50.18
C GLU A 41 7.45 -31.53 -48.66
N GLY A 42 8.65 -31.15 -48.23
CA GLY A 42 8.90 -30.79 -46.82
C GLY A 42 8.03 -29.62 -46.36
N LEU A 43 7.92 -28.56 -47.17
CA LEU A 43 7.08 -27.39 -46.86
C LEU A 43 5.60 -27.76 -46.76
N ILE A 44 5.10 -28.62 -47.65
CA ILE A 44 3.71 -29.11 -47.65
C ILE A 44 3.45 -29.94 -46.40
N GLN A 45 4.39 -30.79 -46.01
CA GLN A 45 4.27 -31.62 -44.81
C GLN A 45 4.25 -30.76 -43.53
N GLU A 46 5.15 -29.78 -43.43
CA GLU A 46 5.16 -28.81 -42.33
C GLU A 46 3.89 -27.99 -42.30
N LEU A 47 3.43 -27.48 -43.45
CA LEU A 47 2.19 -26.72 -43.56
C LEU A 47 0.99 -27.57 -43.16
N HIS A 48 0.94 -28.84 -43.53
CA HIS A 48 -0.09 -29.77 -43.10
C HIS A 48 -0.01 -30.05 -41.60
N ALA A 49 1.18 -30.23 -41.03
CA ALA A 49 1.39 -30.44 -39.61
C ALA A 49 0.97 -29.21 -38.78
N VAL A 50 1.34 -28.00 -39.22
CA VAL A 50 0.93 -26.73 -38.61
C VAL A 50 -0.58 -26.54 -38.74
N LYS A 51 -1.14 -26.76 -39.94
CA LYS A 51 -2.59 -26.68 -40.15
C LYS A 51 -3.35 -27.67 -39.26
N LYS A 52 -2.80 -28.88 -39.05
CA LYS A 52 -3.37 -29.87 -38.14
C LYS A 52 -3.23 -29.45 -36.67
N GLN A 53 -2.12 -28.83 -36.28
CA GLN A 53 -1.96 -28.27 -34.92
C GLN A 53 -2.95 -27.13 -34.67
N VAL A 54 -3.10 -26.20 -35.62
CA VAL A 54 -4.08 -25.11 -35.56
C VAL A 54 -5.50 -25.67 -35.53
N ALA A 55 -5.84 -26.60 -36.43
CA ALA A 55 -7.16 -27.22 -36.45
C ALA A 55 -7.43 -28.07 -35.20
N ASN A 56 -6.41 -28.66 -34.57
CA ASN A 56 -6.57 -29.33 -33.28
C ASN A 56 -6.69 -28.33 -32.13
N LEU A 57 -6.08 -27.14 -32.22
CA LEU A 57 -6.32 -26.04 -31.28
C LEU A 57 -7.73 -25.45 -31.41
N ASP A 58 -8.30 -25.51 -32.62
CA ASP A 58 -9.64 -25.03 -32.99
C ASP A 58 -10.72 -26.12 -32.82
N ARG A 59 -10.32 -27.39 -32.70
CA ARG A 59 -11.19 -28.59 -32.56
C ARG A 59 -11.06 -29.33 -31.24
N SER A 60 -9.96 -29.21 -30.50
CA SER A 60 -10.13 -28.88 -29.08
C SER A 60 -11.06 -27.69 -29.14
N GLU A 61 -12.29 -27.86 -28.67
CA GLU A 61 -13.34 -26.87 -28.82
C GLU A 61 -12.79 -25.45 -28.54
N PRO A 62 -13.55 -24.37 -28.81
CA PRO A 62 -13.51 -23.35 -27.79
C PRO A 62 -13.75 -24.15 -26.50
N ALA A 63 -12.70 -24.39 -25.72
CA ALA A 63 -12.85 -24.10 -24.34
C ALA A 63 -13.59 -22.75 -24.44
N GLU A 64 -14.87 -22.74 -24.13
CA GLU A 64 -15.20 -22.28 -22.80
C GLU A 64 -13.93 -22.41 -21.91
N PHE A 65 -12.94 -21.55 -22.16
CA PHE A 65 -12.52 -20.54 -21.24
C PHE A 65 -13.85 -20.10 -20.71
N ASP A 66 -14.32 -20.86 -19.73
CA ASP A 66 -15.67 -20.81 -19.28
C ASP A 66 -15.64 -19.47 -18.59
N VAL A 67 -15.97 -18.42 -19.35
CA VAL A 67 -15.80 -17.04 -18.93
C VAL A 67 -16.63 -16.88 -17.67
N VAL A 68 -17.70 -17.67 -17.53
CA VAL A 68 -18.52 -17.83 -16.33
C VAL A 68 -17.77 -18.54 -15.19
N GLN A 69 -17.01 -19.63 -15.42
CA GLN A 69 -16.12 -20.19 -14.38
C GLN A 69 -14.96 -19.26 -14.01
N LEU A 70 -14.38 -18.56 -14.98
CA LEU A 70 -13.31 -17.60 -14.73
C LEU A 70 -13.87 -16.40 -13.95
N GLU A 71 -14.99 -15.82 -14.37
CA GLU A 71 -15.69 -14.74 -13.67
C GLU A 71 -16.11 -15.18 -12.28
N SER A 72 -16.74 -16.35 -12.12
CA SER A 72 -17.13 -16.83 -10.79
C SER A 72 -15.92 -17.11 -9.89
N SER A 73 -14.82 -17.64 -10.42
CA SER A 73 -13.58 -17.81 -9.66
C SER A 73 -12.92 -16.46 -9.32
N LEU A 74 -13.04 -15.46 -10.19
CA LEU A 74 -12.54 -14.10 -9.99
C LEU A 74 -13.38 -13.38 -8.94
N GLU A 75 -14.71 -13.46 -9.03
CA GLU A 75 -15.67 -12.93 -8.07
C GLU A 75 -15.52 -13.59 -6.71
N GLN A 76 -15.32 -14.91 -6.65
CA GLN A 76 -15.08 -15.61 -5.40
C GLN A 76 -13.77 -15.15 -4.74
N ARG A 77 -12.67 -15.04 -5.51
CA ARG A 77 -11.39 -14.52 -5.02
C ARG A 77 -11.48 -13.05 -4.62
N LEU A 78 -12.28 -12.26 -5.32
CA LEU A 78 -12.51 -10.86 -5.01
C LEU A 78 -13.33 -10.72 -3.72
N ASN A 79 -14.40 -11.49 -3.56
CA ASN A 79 -15.19 -11.56 -2.34
C ASN A 79 -14.36 -12.06 -1.15
N GLU A 80 -13.52 -13.07 -1.31
CA GLU A 80 -12.58 -13.50 -0.27
C GLU A 80 -11.61 -12.38 0.10
N LYS A 81 -11.01 -11.69 -0.86
CA LYS A 81 -10.10 -10.56 -0.58
C LYS A 81 -10.83 -9.39 0.07
N ILE A 82 -12.03 -9.06 -0.37
CA ILE A 82 -12.87 -8.01 0.22
C ILE A 82 -13.20 -8.39 1.65
N ASN A 83 -13.67 -9.61 1.89
CA ASN A 83 -14.07 -10.04 3.22
C ASN A 83 -12.86 -10.20 4.17
N GLN A 84 -11.70 -10.61 3.66
CA GLN A 84 -10.46 -10.70 4.44
C GLN A 84 -9.83 -9.34 4.74
N LYS A 85 -9.97 -8.33 3.87
CA LYS A 85 -9.29 -7.04 4.04
C LYS A 85 -10.21 -5.90 4.46
N ILE A 86 -11.41 -5.79 3.90
CA ILE A 86 -12.33 -4.68 4.13
C ILE A 86 -13.11 -4.87 5.44
N THR A 87 -13.62 -6.08 5.72
CA THR A 87 -14.35 -6.38 6.96
C THR A 87 -13.57 -6.03 8.23
N PRO A 88 -12.28 -6.43 8.39
CA PRO A 88 -11.51 -6.01 9.56
C PRO A 88 -11.26 -4.50 9.58
N ILE A 89 -11.09 -3.83 8.43
CA ILE A 89 -10.93 -2.37 8.39
C ILE A 89 -12.19 -1.67 8.92
N ILE A 90 -13.38 -2.09 8.50
CA ILE A 90 -14.64 -1.54 9.00
C ILE A 90 -14.79 -1.77 10.51
N ASN A 91 -14.48 -2.98 10.98
CA ASN A 91 -14.51 -3.29 12.41
C ASN A 91 -13.52 -2.43 13.22
N THR A 92 -12.32 -2.18 12.68
CA THR A 92 -11.36 -1.27 13.32
C THR A 92 -11.86 0.17 13.33
N LEU A 93 -12.51 0.64 12.25
CA LEU A 93 -13.10 1.98 12.17
C LEU A 93 -14.21 2.16 13.22
N GLN A 94 -15.12 1.19 13.35
CA GLN A 94 -16.16 1.22 14.40
C GLN A 94 -15.56 1.18 15.81
N SER A 95 -14.49 0.42 16.00
CA SER A 95 -13.78 0.39 17.30
C SER A 95 -13.11 1.72 17.62
N ILE A 96 -12.58 2.41 16.60
CA ILE A 96 -12.01 3.76 16.74
C ILE A 96 -13.11 4.77 17.06
N GLU A 97 -14.25 4.71 16.36
CA GLU A 97 -15.41 5.57 16.62
C GLU A 97 -15.90 5.44 18.07
N SER A 98 -16.10 4.19 18.53
CA SER A 98 -16.47 3.92 19.93
C SER A 98 -15.41 4.38 20.93
N SER A 99 -14.12 4.22 20.59
CA SER A 99 -13.03 4.70 21.45
C SER A 99 -13.00 6.22 21.54
N ILE A 100 -13.27 6.93 20.44
CA ILE A 100 -13.36 8.40 20.40
C ILE A 100 -14.53 8.89 21.24
N ASP A 101 -15.71 8.28 21.12
CA ASP A 101 -16.88 8.63 21.94
C ASP A 101 -16.58 8.43 23.43
N SER A 102 -15.99 7.29 23.78
CA SER A 102 -15.61 6.99 25.17
C SER A 102 -14.55 7.96 25.71
N PHE A 103 -13.59 8.36 24.86
CA PHE A 103 -12.56 9.33 25.21
C PHE A 103 -13.19 10.71 25.43
N GLN A 104 -14.09 11.15 24.56
CA GLN A 104 -14.79 12.43 24.72
C GLN A 104 -15.59 12.46 26.03
N SER A 105 -16.36 11.40 26.31
CA SER A 105 -17.12 11.29 27.56
C SER A 105 -16.20 11.28 28.79
N GLN A 106 -15.12 10.49 28.77
CA GLN A 106 -14.17 10.43 29.88
C GLN A 106 -13.47 11.77 30.11
N GLN A 107 -13.08 12.47 29.04
CA GLN A 107 -12.44 13.76 29.14
C GLN A 107 -13.39 14.84 29.64
N GLN A 108 -14.67 14.76 29.29
CA GLN A 108 -15.71 15.65 29.82
C GLN A 108 -15.94 15.41 31.32
N ASP A 109 -16.03 14.15 31.76
CA ASP A 109 -16.13 13.82 33.19
C ASP A 109 -14.90 14.28 33.98
N ARG A 110 -13.70 14.07 33.42
CA ARG A 110 -12.45 14.55 34.03
C ARG A 110 -12.41 16.07 34.10
N LEU A 111 -12.84 16.76 33.04
CA LEU A 111 -12.93 18.23 33.01
C LEU A 111 -13.90 18.73 34.07
N PHE A 112 -15.09 18.14 34.15
CA PHE A 112 -16.09 18.48 35.16
C PHE A 112 -15.56 18.26 36.59
N THR A 113 -14.93 17.11 36.83
CA THR A 113 -14.29 16.80 38.13
C THR A 113 -13.17 17.80 38.45
N LEU A 114 -12.37 18.19 37.43
CA LEU A 114 -11.33 19.21 37.61
C LEU A 114 -11.94 20.58 37.92
N GLU A 115 -13.02 20.96 37.24
CA GLU A 115 -13.72 22.21 37.46
C GLU A 115 -14.32 22.24 38.88
N GLU A 116 -14.93 21.15 39.33
CA GLU A 116 -15.48 21.02 40.68
C GLU A 116 -14.38 21.08 41.75
N ARG A 117 -13.26 20.37 41.54
CA ARG A 117 -12.09 20.44 42.42
C ARG A 117 -11.46 21.83 42.41
N THR A 118 -11.41 22.50 41.26
CA THR A 118 -10.84 23.86 41.17
C THR A 118 -11.79 24.89 41.79
N LYS A 119 -13.11 24.75 41.64
CA LYS A 119 -14.12 25.57 42.32
C LYS A 119 -14.08 25.41 43.84
N SER A 120 -13.86 24.19 44.32
CA SER A 120 -13.68 23.95 45.76
C SER A 120 -12.33 24.48 46.25
N ILE A 121 -11.24 24.31 45.50
CA ILE A 121 -9.93 24.90 45.82
C ILE A 121 -10.01 26.44 45.82
N SER A 122 -10.69 27.07 44.85
CA SER A 122 -10.88 28.54 44.86
C SER A 122 -11.71 29.02 46.05
N LYS A 123 -12.59 28.17 46.61
CA LYS A 123 -13.26 28.42 47.89
C LYS A 123 -12.36 28.13 49.11
N ILE A 124 -11.43 27.18 49.00
CA ILE A 124 -10.48 26.80 50.08
C ILE A 124 -9.28 27.76 50.16
N THR A 125 -9.01 28.59 49.13
CA THR A 125 -7.99 29.66 49.24
C THR A 125 -8.49 30.88 50.04
N ALA A 126 -9.68 30.84 50.64
CA ALA A 126 -10.09 31.81 51.66
C ALA A 126 -10.98 31.19 52.78
N PRO A 127 -10.39 30.48 53.77
CA PRO A 127 -11.03 30.42 55.09
C PRO A 127 -10.07 30.38 56.31
N ASN A 128 -8.84 30.92 56.24
CA ASN A 128 -8.00 31.04 57.46
C ASN A 128 -8.05 32.43 58.13
N GLY A 129 -8.77 33.41 57.53
CA GLY A 129 -8.80 34.79 58.02
C GLY A 129 -9.36 34.94 59.44
N GLU A 130 -10.47 34.28 59.75
CA GLU A 130 -11.16 34.42 61.05
C GLU A 130 -10.46 33.71 62.21
N ASP A 131 -9.82 32.56 61.96
CA ASP A 131 -9.07 31.83 63.00
C ASP A 131 -7.79 32.59 63.37
N ASP A 132 -7.09 33.12 62.36
CA ASP A 132 -5.91 33.95 62.55
C ASP A 132 -6.20 35.18 63.41
N GLU A 133 -7.33 35.87 63.19
CA GLU A 133 -7.67 37.08 63.94
C GLU A 133 -7.89 36.83 65.43
N LYS A 134 -8.61 35.75 65.79
CA LYS A 134 -8.81 35.38 67.20
C LYS A 134 -7.49 34.98 67.86
N ARG A 135 -6.65 34.27 67.12
CA ARG A 135 -5.36 33.79 67.61
C ARG A 135 -4.33 34.91 67.76
N ILE A 136 -4.37 35.93 66.89
CA ILE A 136 -3.61 37.18 67.03
C ILE A 136 -3.96 37.89 68.34
N VAL A 137 -5.25 38.06 68.61
CA VAL A 137 -5.73 38.74 69.83
C VAL A 137 -5.31 37.99 71.09
N GLN A 138 -5.43 36.66 71.07
CA GLN A 138 -5.01 35.82 72.19
C GLN A 138 -3.50 35.90 72.45
N MET A 139 -2.67 35.76 71.42
CA MET A 139 -1.21 35.83 71.61
C MET A 139 -0.75 37.21 72.08
N TYR A 140 -1.45 38.27 71.65
CA TYR A 140 -1.17 39.63 72.11
C TYR A 140 -1.57 39.83 73.58
N SER A 141 -2.73 39.30 74.00
CA SER A 141 -3.12 39.34 75.42
C SER A 141 -2.22 38.50 76.34
N GLU A 142 -1.56 37.48 75.79
CA GLU A 142 -0.49 36.71 76.45
C GLU A 142 0.84 37.49 76.52
N GLY A 143 0.92 38.70 75.96
CA GLY A 143 2.08 39.60 76.06
C GLY A 143 3.14 39.43 74.97
N LYS A 144 2.84 38.71 73.88
CA LYS A 144 3.77 38.56 72.75
C LYS A 144 3.80 39.83 71.87
N SER A 145 4.97 40.15 71.30
CA SER A 145 5.11 41.29 70.39
C SER A 145 4.50 41.01 69.01
N VAL A 146 4.13 42.07 68.29
CA VAL A 146 3.49 42.01 66.96
C VAL A 146 4.35 41.22 65.94
N GLU A 147 5.67 41.37 65.99
CA GLU A 147 6.61 40.67 65.10
C GLU A 147 6.70 39.19 65.43
N SER A 148 6.63 38.82 66.71
CA SER A 148 6.64 37.42 67.14
C SER A 148 5.37 36.69 66.71
N ILE A 149 4.22 37.36 66.83
CA ILE A 149 2.91 36.83 66.40
C ILE A 149 2.89 36.65 64.88
N ALA A 150 3.36 37.65 64.12
CA ALA A 150 3.47 37.58 62.67
C ALA A 150 4.32 36.39 62.20
N LYS A 151 5.45 36.16 62.88
CA LYS A 151 6.35 35.04 62.60
C LYS A 151 5.75 33.69 62.98
N GLU A 152 5.01 33.61 64.08
CA GLU A 152 4.43 32.36 64.61
C GLU A 152 3.19 31.90 63.84
N LEU A 153 2.34 32.83 63.39
CA LEU A 153 1.18 32.52 62.54
C LEU A 153 1.52 32.55 61.03
N CYS A 154 2.76 32.86 60.65
CA CYS A 154 3.16 33.07 59.25
C CYS A 154 2.28 34.10 58.51
N VAL A 155 1.84 35.14 59.22
CA VAL A 155 1.02 36.24 58.69
C VAL A 155 1.85 37.52 58.61
N GLY A 156 1.53 38.41 57.67
CA GLY A 156 2.23 39.69 57.54
C GLY A 156 2.05 40.57 58.78
N VAL A 157 3.11 41.28 59.19
CA VAL A 157 3.10 42.21 60.35
C VAL A 157 1.95 43.22 60.24
N GLY A 158 1.69 43.74 59.03
CA GLY A 158 0.57 44.65 58.78
C GLY A 158 -0.82 44.05 59.05
N LYS A 159 -1.01 42.73 58.85
CA LYS A 159 -2.28 42.05 59.18
C LYS A 159 -2.47 42.01 60.71
N VAL A 160 -1.42 41.69 61.46
CA VAL A 160 -1.44 41.65 62.93
C VAL A 160 -1.74 43.04 63.51
N GLU A 161 -1.03 44.06 63.02
CA GLU A 161 -1.22 45.45 63.47
C GLU A 161 -2.65 45.97 63.16
N LEU A 162 -3.18 45.67 61.97
CA LEU A 162 -4.53 46.05 61.58
C LEU A 162 -5.58 45.38 62.47
N THR A 163 -5.44 44.08 62.74
CA THR A 163 -6.36 43.32 63.61
C THR A 163 -6.37 43.87 65.04
N LEU A 164 -5.20 44.21 65.59
CA LEU A 164 -5.09 44.76 66.94
C LEU A 164 -5.66 46.19 67.03
N LYS A 165 -5.41 47.04 66.03
CA LYS A 165 -5.99 48.39 65.94
C LYS A 165 -7.51 48.37 65.80
N LEU A 166 -8.05 47.46 64.99
CA LEU A 166 -9.49 47.33 64.76
C LEU A 166 -10.25 46.89 66.03
N ARG A 167 -9.55 46.24 66.97
CA ARG A 167 -10.10 45.79 68.26
C ARG A 167 -9.66 46.64 69.45
N GLU A 168 -9.04 47.81 69.20
CA GLU A 168 -8.62 48.76 70.23
C GLU A 168 -7.65 48.18 71.28
N LEU A 169 -6.79 47.23 70.87
CA LEU A 169 -5.76 46.61 71.73
C LEU A 169 -4.39 47.31 71.61
N ILE A 170 -4.22 48.13 70.57
CA ILE A 170 -3.09 49.04 70.29
C ILE A 170 -3.65 50.34 69.73
#